data_AF-A0A8A2VGW6-F1
#
_entry.id   AF-A0A8A2VGW6-F1
#
_cell.length_a   1.000
_cell.length_b   1.000
_cell.length_c   1.000
_cell.angle_alpha   90.00
_cell.angle_beta   90.00
_cell.angle_gamma   90.00
#
_symmetry.space_group_name_H-M   'P 1'
#
loop_
_entity.id
_entity.type
_entity.pdbx_description
1 polymer ?
#
loop_
_entity_poly.entity_id
_entity_poly.type
_entity_poly.pdbx_seq_one_letter_code
_entity_poly.pdbx_strand_id
1 'polypeptide(L)' 'MIIPIFSVLVSGSSGTVGTTLCERLIEEGYEVTDTDIRSNP' A
#
# COMPACT_ATOMS: atom_id res chain seq x y z
N MET A 1 5.28 24.34 0.93
CA MET A 1 4.40 23.46 1.73
C MET A 1 5.04 22.09 1.72
N ILE A 2 5.53 21.60 2.86
CA ILE A 2 6.08 20.25 2.98
C ILE A 2 4.88 19.34 3.22
N ILE A 3 4.54 18.48 2.27
CA ILE A 3 3.48 17.47 2.48
C ILE A 3 4.13 16.38 3.33
N PRO A 4 3.67 16.11 4.56
CA PRO A 4 4.18 14.98 5.31
C PRO A 4 3.84 13.70 4.55
N ILE A 5 4.87 13.05 4.02
CA ILE A 5 4.71 11.74 3.37
C ILE A 5 4.60 10.73 4.50
N PHE A 6 3.40 10.20 4.71
CA PHE A 6 3.19 9.09 5.63
C PHE A 6 3.43 7.79 4.88
N SER A 7 4.51 7.09 5.24
CA SER A 7 4.85 5.80 4.66
C SER A 7 4.19 4.65 5.42
N VAL A 8 3.60 3.70 4.68
CA VAL A 8 2.85 2.57 5.23
C VAL A 8 3.33 1.26 4.61
N LEU A 9 3.66 0.28 5.44
CA LEU A 9 3.96 -1.09 5.01
C LEU A 9 2.68 -1.94 5.06
N VAL A 10 2.29 -2.53 3.93
CA VAL A 10 1.14 -3.44 3.84
C VAL A 10 1.63 -4.86 3.57
N SER A 11 1.43 -5.75 4.55
CA SER A 11 1.67 -7.20 4.38
C SER A 11 0.44 -7.90 3.82
N GLY A 12 0.64 -8.91 2.96
CA GLY A 12 -0.48 -9.64 2.35
C GLY A 12 -1.17 -8.82 1.25
N SER A 13 -0.41 -7.97 0.55
CA SER A 13 -0.91 -7.02 -0.45
C SER A 13 -1.53 -7.69 -1.68
N SER A 14 -1.17 -8.94 -1.97
CA SER A 14 -1.67 -9.66 -3.16
C SER A 14 -3.06 -10.28 -2.98
N GLY A 15 -3.63 -10.24 -1.78
CA GLY A 15 -5.00 -10.71 -1.50
C GLY A 15 -6.04 -9.63 -1.82
N THR A 16 -7.31 -10.02 -1.99
CA THR A 16 -8.42 -9.10 -2.30
C THR A 16 -8.48 -7.90 -1.33
N VAL A 17 -8.32 -8.15 -0.03
CA VAL A 17 -8.30 -7.09 0.98
C VAL A 17 -7.04 -6.23 0.89
N GLY A 18 -5.88 -6.87 0.71
CA GLY A 18 -4.58 -6.18 0.63
C GLY A 18 -4.53 -5.23 -0.56
N THR A 19 -5.01 -5.68 -1.73
CA THR A 19 -5.05 -4.87 -2.94
C THR A 19 -5.96 -3.66 -2.77
N THR A 20 -7.21 -3.85 -2.34
CA THR A 20 -8.14 -2.73 -2.11
C THR A 20 -7.65 -1.78 -1.02
N LEU A 21 -6.96 -2.27 0.01
CA LEU A 21 -6.36 -1.43 1.04
C LEU A 21 -5.23 -0.55 0.47
N CYS A 22 -4.32 -1.13 -0.32
CA CYS A 22 -3.25 -0.39 -0.98
C CYS A 22 -3.80 0.72 -1.89
N GLU A 23 -4.82 0.40 -2.70
CA GLU A 23 -5.49 1.38 -3.58
C GLU A 23 -6.03 2.57 -2.80
N ARG A 24 -6.74 2.33 -1.69
CA ARG A 24 -7.28 3.41 -0.85
C ARG A 24 -6.21 4.25 -0.16
N LEU A 25 -5.14 3.63 0.34
CA LEU A 25 -4.04 4.37 0.94
C LEU A 25 -3.35 5.28 -0.07
N ILE A 26 -3.18 4.82 -1.31
CA ILE A 26 -2.62 5.66 -2.39
C ILE A 26 -3.56 6.82 -2.74
N GLU A 27 -4.87 6.58 -2.84
CA GLU A 27 -5.87 7.63 -3.08
C GLU A 27 -5.88 8.72 -2.00
N GLU A 28 -5.63 8.33 -0.75
CA GLU A 28 -5.53 9.25 0.40
C GLU A 28 -4.16 9.95 0.50
N GLY A 29 -3.22 9.66 -0.42
CA GLY A 29 -1.93 10.33 -0.53
C GLY A 29 -0.80 9.73 0.31
N TYR A 30 -0.94 8.48 0.77
CA TYR A 30 0.12 7.76 1.47
C TYR A 30 1.16 7.19 0.49
N GLU A 31 2.39 7.06 0.96
CA GLU A 31 3.43 6.28 0.28
C GLU A 31 3.33 4.83 0.76
N VAL A 32 2.92 3.92 -0.13
CA VAL A 32 2.71 2.52 0.23
C VAL A 32 3.90 1.66 -0.19
N THR A 33 4.46 0.93 0.75
CA THR A 33 5.36 -0.20 0.50
C THR A 33 4.58 -1.48 0.71
N ASP A 34 4.51 -2.33 -0.30
CA ASP A 34 3.75 -3.56 -0.22
C ASP A 34 4.69 -4.78 -0.09
N THR A 35 4.24 -5.80 0.64
CA THR A 35 4.99 -7.05 0.80
C THR A 35 4.05 -8.25 0.81
N ASP A 36 4.37 -9.24 -0.01
CA ASP A 36 3.64 -10.50 -0.07
C ASP A 36 4.62 -11.67 -0.27
N ILE A 37 4.23 -12.85 0.20
CA ILE A 37 4.98 -14.11 -0.04
C ILE A 37 4.95 -14.46 -1.53
N ARG A 38 3.88 -14.08 -2.24
CA ARG A 38 3.80 -14.18 -3.69
C ARG A 38 3.86 -12.78 -4.30
N SER A 39 4.97 -12.44 -4.94
CA SER A 39 4.98 -11.35 -5.90
C SER A 39 4.02 -11.70 -7.04
N ASN A 40 3.09 -10.81 -7.35
CA ASN A 40 2.33 -10.91 -8.59
C ASN A 40 3.34 -10.73 -9.75
N PRO A 41 3.41 -11.66 -10.73
CA PRO A 41 4.31 -11.53 -11.87
C PRO A 41 3.98 -10.32 -12.75
#